data_AF-A0AA40KV01-F1
#
_entry.id   AF-A0AA40KV01-F1
#
_cell.length_a   1.000
_cell.length_b   1.000
_cell.length_c   1.000
_cell.angle_alpha   90.00
_cell.angle_beta   90.00
_cell.angle_gamma   90.00
#
_symmetry.space_group_name_H-M   'P 1'
#
loop_
_entity.id
_entity.type
_entity.pdbx_description
1 polymer ?
#
loop_
_entity_poly.entity_id
_entity_poly.type
_entity_poly.pdbx_seq_one_letter_code
_entity_poly.pdbx_strand_id
1 'polypeptide(L)'
;MLFFSLAFCYSARGKGNSCNAKDGNPFGPFWDTYNIDFVKSEFYGPLHYDVYHTDMAMQWKKQYPALHWPVLAFTGAPASFPVQLENKKLHKYVEWNTDMLNKAVTFIKQTLPKGAFVGIHLRNGIDWVCI
;
A
#
# COMPACT_ATOMS: atom_id res chain seq x y z
N MET A 1 28.99 -7.78 1.73
CA MET A 1 27.95 -7.61 0.69
C MET A 1 27.09 -6.44 1.14
N LEU A 2 27.35 -5.24 0.61
CA LEU A 2 26.58 -4.04 0.95
C LEU A 2 25.29 -4.07 0.15
N PHE A 3 24.16 -4.37 0.79
CA PHE A 3 22.85 -4.19 0.17
C PHE A 3 22.59 -2.69 0.06
N PHE A 4 22.78 -2.16 -1.14
CA PHE A 4 22.37 -0.81 -1.48
C PHE A 4 20.84 -0.76 -1.57
N SER A 5 20.21 0.10 -0.76
CA SER A 5 18.75 0.31 -0.81
C SER A 5 18.35 1.05 -2.08
N LEU A 6 17.54 0.42 -2.92
CA LEU A 6 17.03 0.97 -4.18
C LEU A 6 15.54 1.31 -4.04
N ALA A 7 15.15 2.49 -4.50
CA ALA A 7 13.75 2.91 -4.53
C ALA A 7 13.12 2.55 -5.88
N PHE A 8 11.97 1.87 -5.87
CA PHE A 8 11.23 1.51 -7.07
C PHE A 8 10.06 2.47 -7.32
N CYS A 9 9.95 2.95 -8.57
CA CYS A 9 8.82 3.74 -9.06
C CYS A 9 8.62 3.53 -10.57
N TYR A 10 7.44 3.88 -11.09
CA TYR A 10 7.12 3.65 -12.51
C TYR A 10 8.02 4.46 -13.45
N SER A 11 8.23 5.72 -13.09
CA SER A 11 9.03 6.71 -13.82
C SER A 11 9.53 7.77 -12.85
N ALA A 12 10.46 8.62 -13.30
CA ALA A 12 10.95 9.74 -12.50
C ALA A 12 9.81 10.63 -12.01
N ARG A 13 9.89 11.07 -10.75
CA ARG A 13 8.87 11.90 -10.10
C ARG A 13 9.47 13.24 -9.67
N GLY A 14 8.72 14.33 -9.81
CA GLY A 14 9.13 15.66 -9.33
C GLY A 14 10.21 16.34 -10.18
N LYS A 15 10.99 17.23 -9.56
CA LYS A 15 12.08 17.97 -10.23
C LYS A 15 13.39 17.17 -10.17
N GLY A 16 13.49 16.08 -10.91
CA GLY A 16 14.71 15.27 -10.97
C GLY A 16 14.56 13.97 -11.76
N ASN A 17 15.67 13.24 -11.89
CA ASN A 17 15.73 11.93 -12.58
C ASN A 17 15.69 10.77 -11.58
N SER A 18 14.89 10.89 -10.51
CA SER A 18 14.84 9.94 -9.40
C SER A 18 13.39 9.63 -8.98
N CYS A 19 13.20 8.59 -8.19
CA CYS A 19 11.90 8.25 -7.61
C CYS A 19 11.45 9.23 -6.52
N ASN A 20 12.39 9.99 -5.93
CA ASN A 20 12.11 10.96 -4.86
C ASN A 20 11.29 10.32 -3.74
N ALA A 21 11.74 9.15 -3.29
CA ALA A 21 11.01 8.25 -2.39
C ALA A 21 10.67 8.83 -1.02
N LYS A 22 11.35 9.91 -0.61
CA LYS A 22 11.20 10.58 0.67
C LYS A 22 10.64 12.00 0.53
N ASP A 23 10.26 12.41 -0.67
CA ASP A 23 9.77 13.77 -0.90
C ASP A 23 8.33 13.92 -0.39
N GLY A 24 8.14 14.81 0.56
CA GLY A 24 6.84 15.17 1.12
C GLY A 24 6.31 14.20 2.19
N ASN A 25 5.08 14.47 2.62
CA ASN A 25 4.36 13.71 3.64
C ASN A 25 3.24 12.91 2.94
N PRO A 26 3.07 11.59 3.21
CA PRO A 26 3.68 10.78 4.29
C PRO A 26 4.99 10.07 3.92
N PHE A 27 5.53 10.28 2.73
CA PHE A 27 6.62 9.48 2.18
C PHE A 27 7.92 9.54 2.98
N GLY A 28 8.47 10.73 3.26
CA GLY A 28 9.71 10.87 4.04
C GLY A 28 9.61 10.25 5.44
N PRO A 29 8.65 10.69 6.28
CA PRO A 29 8.49 10.17 7.64
C PRO A 29 8.30 8.66 7.73
N PHE A 30 7.62 8.05 6.75
CA PHE A 30 7.45 6.59 6.70
C PHE A 30 8.79 5.86 6.64
N TRP A 31 9.69 6.28 5.75
CA TRP A 31 11.02 5.66 5.62
C TRP A 31 11.98 6.05 6.75
N ASP A 32 11.88 7.28 7.24
CA ASP A 32 12.67 7.77 8.38
C ASP A 32 12.40 6.99 9.67
N THR A 33 11.15 6.55 9.87
CA THR A 33 10.78 5.71 11.03
C THR A 33 11.61 4.44 11.14
N TYR A 34 12.10 3.92 10.01
CA TYR A 34 12.90 2.71 9.93
C TYR A 34 14.38 2.98 9.57
N ASN A 35 14.81 4.25 9.60
CA ASN A 35 16.15 4.69 9.19
C ASN A 35 16.56 4.18 7.79
N ILE A 36 15.64 4.26 6.83
CA ILE A 36 15.88 3.84 5.45
C ILE A 36 16.23 5.05 4.60
N ASP A 37 17.39 4.97 3.94
CA ASP A 37 17.83 5.88 2.89
C ASP A 37 18.08 5.11 1.59
N PHE A 38 17.74 5.73 0.46
CA PHE A 38 17.89 5.13 -0.86
C PHE A 38 19.09 5.73 -1.57
N VAL A 39 19.98 4.87 -2.08
CA VAL A 39 21.17 5.33 -2.79
C VAL A 39 20.93 5.54 -4.29
N LYS A 40 19.93 4.86 -4.86
CA LYS A 40 19.55 4.96 -6.27
C LYS A 40 18.07 4.68 -6.46
N SER A 41 17.58 5.07 -7.64
CA SER A 41 16.22 4.81 -8.10
C SER A 41 16.24 3.77 -9.22
N GLU A 42 15.25 2.88 -9.22
CA GLU A 42 15.00 1.88 -10.26
C GLU A 42 13.62 2.12 -10.86
N PHE A 43 13.58 2.29 -12.19
CA PHE A 43 12.34 2.53 -12.92
C PHE A 43 11.85 1.23 -13.53
N TYR A 44 10.70 0.76 -13.07
CA TYR A 44 10.13 -0.50 -13.57
C TYR A 44 9.19 -0.32 -14.77
N GLY A 45 8.94 0.91 -15.23
CA GLY A 45 8.23 1.13 -16.50
C GLY A 45 8.95 0.42 -17.64
N PRO A 46 8.27 -0.41 -18.46
CA PRO A 46 6.83 -0.41 -18.72
C PRO A 46 5.98 -1.39 -17.88
N LEU A 47 6.55 -2.11 -16.90
CA LEU A 47 5.81 -3.08 -16.10
C LEU A 47 4.67 -2.44 -15.30
N HIS A 48 3.57 -3.16 -15.15
CA HIS A 48 2.44 -2.77 -14.30
C HIS A 48 2.05 -3.87 -13.31
N TYR A 49 1.11 -3.56 -12.42
CA TYR A 49 0.75 -4.42 -11.28
C TYR A 49 -0.37 -5.44 -11.54
N ASP A 50 -1.04 -5.34 -12.69
CA ASP A 50 -2.05 -6.33 -13.06
C ASP A 50 -1.44 -7.69 -13.45
N VAL A 51 -1.46 -8.62 -12.50
CA VAL A 51 -0.94 -9.98 -12.66
C VAL A 51 -2.00 -11.01 -13.09
N TYR A 52 -3.27 -10.60 -13.22
CA TYR A 52 -4.36 -11.54 -13.56
C TYR A 52 -4.69 -11.57 -15.05
N HIS A 53 -4.61 -10.41 -15.71
CA HIS A 53 -5.08 -10.27 -17.09
C HIS A 53 -3.97 -10.25 -18.14
N THR A 54 -2.71 -10.40 -17.73
CA THR A 54 -1.53 -10.33 -18.60
C THR A 54 -0.43 -11.27 -18.12
N ASP A 55 0.67 -11.37 -18.88
CA ASP A 55 1.88 -12.10 -18.50
C ASP A 55 2.80 -11.31 -17.54
N MET A 56 2.33 -10.21 -16.93
CA MET A 56 3.15 -9.35 -16.07
C MET A 56 3.89 -10.11 -14.97
N ALA A 57 3.26 -11.11 -14.35
CA ALA A 57 3.92 -11.90 -13.31
C ALA A 57 5.21 -12.59 -13.83
N MET A 58 5.23 -13.01 -15.10
CA MET A 58 6.41 -13.58 -15.74
C MET A 58 7.43 -12.49 -16.08
N GLN A 59 6.98 -11.34 -16.58
CA GLN A 59 7.85 -10.21 -16.92
C GLN A 59 8.58 -9.66 -15.68
N TRP A 60 7.87 -9.48 -14.56
CA TRP A 60 8.45 -9.10 -13.27
C TRP A 60 9.53 -10.07 -12.81
N LYS A 61 9.26 -11.39 -12.87
CA LYS A 61 10.24 -12.42 -12.49
C LYS A 61 11.46 -12.44 -13.39
N LYS A 62 11.29 -12.16 -14.68
CA LYS A 62 12.37 -12.12 -15.67
C LYS A 62 13.26 -10.89 -15.45
N GLN A 63 12.67 -9.73 -15.22
CA GLN A 63 13.40 -8.46 -15.06
C GLN A 63 14.04 -8.33 -13.67
N TYR A 64 13.34 -8.79 -12.63
CA TYR A 64 13.75 -8.66 -11.23
C TYR A 64 13.83 -10.04 -10.53
N PRO A 65 14.77 -10.92 -10.95
CA PRO A 65 14.94 -12.21 -10.31
C PRO A 65 15.46 -12.06 -8.87
N ALA A 66 14.87 -12.80 -7.93
CA ALA A 66 15.17 -12.69 -6.49
C ALA A 66 16.64 -12.88 -6.12
N LEU A 67 17.40 -13.63 -6.93
CA LEU A 67 18.85 -13.83 -6.72
C LEU A 67 19.65 -12.53 -6.85
N HIS A 68 19.24 -11.63 -7.75
CA HIS A 68 19.90 -10.35 -8.00
C HIS A 68 19.17 -9.18 -7.33
N TRP A 69 17.86 -9.33 -7.12
CA TRP A 69 16.97 -8.32 -6.56
C TRP A 69 16.25 -8.87 -5.32
N PRO A 70 16.96 -8.99 -4.19
CA PRO A 70 16.42 -9.61 -2.98
C PRO A 70 15.36 -8.76 -2.29
N VAL A 71 15.34 -7.44 -2.55
CA VAL A 71 14.38 -6.50 -1.99
C VAL A 71 13.89 -5.58 -3.10
N LEU A 72 12.56 -5.53 -3.28
CA LEU A 72 11.87 -4.57 -4.15
C LEU A 72 11.13 -3.57 -3.26
N ALA A 73 11.75 -2.42 -2.99
CA ALA A 73 11.20 -1.39 -2.12
C ALA A 73 10.46 -0.32 -2.93
N PHE A 74 9.13 -0.40 -2.97
CA PHE A 74 8.30 0.51 -3.75
C PHE A 74 7.98 1.80 -2.99
N THR A 75 8.05 2.93 -3.70
CA THR A 75 7.67 4.25 -3.18
C THR A 75 6.17 4.42 -2.90
N GLY A 76 5.34 3.52 -3.43
CA GLY A 76 3.91 3.44 -3.16
C GLY A 76 3.42 2.00 -3.29
N ALA A 77 2.21 1.72 -2.83
CA ALA A 77 1.66 0.37 -2.89
C ALA A 77 1.61 -0.13 -4.34
N PRO A 78 2.22 -1.30 -4.66
CA PRO A 78 2.21 -1.86 -6.01
C PRO A 78 0.88 -2.58 -6.28
N ALA A 79 -0.22 -1.83 -6.27
CA ALA A 79 -1.57 -2.35 -6.41
C ALA A 79 -2.45 -1.36 -7.17
N SER A 80 -3.56 -1.86 -7.72
CA SER A 80 -4.57 -1.00 -8.33
C SER A 80 -5.36 -0.26 -7.25
N PHE A 81 -5.77 0.97 -7.56
CA PHE A 81 -6.81 1.68 -6.84
C PHE A 81 -7.89 2.12 -7.84
N PRO A 82 -9.17 1.70 -7.67
CA PRO A 82 -9.68 0.82 -6.62
C PRO A 82 -9.17 -0.63 -6.73
N VAL A 83 -9.43 -1.44 -5.70
CA VAL A 83 -9.02 -2.85 -5.67
C VAL A 83 -9.70 -3.67 -6.77
N GLN A 84 -8.93 -4.49 -7.46
CA GLN A 84 -9.41 -5.49 -8.42
C GLN A 84 -10.42 -6.47 -7.79
N LEU A 85 -11.39 -6.93 -8.58
CA LEU A 85 -12.48 -7.79 -8.08
C LEU A 85 -11.95 -9.11 -7.52
N GLU A 86 -10.94 -9.66 -8.18
CA GLU A 86 -10.22 -10.90 -7.84
C GLU A 86 -9.63 -10.83 -6.42
N ASN A 87 -9.22 -9.63 -6.00
CA ASN A 87 -8.57 -9.36 -4.72
C ASN A 87 -9.54 -9.06 -3.58
N LYS A 88 -10.83 -8.78 -3.83
CA LYS A 88 -11.80 -8.45 -2.76
C LYS A 88 -11.91 -9.55 -1.70
N LYS A 89 -11.85 -10.80 -2.12
CA LYS A 89 -11.91 -11.97 -1.21
C LYS A 89 -10.74 -12.06 -0.23
N LEU A 90 -9.64 -11.34 -0.47
CA LEU A 90 -8.47 -11.32 0.41
C LEU A 90 -8.73 -10.55 1.71
N HIS A 91 -9.82 -9.76 1.78
CA HIS A 91 -10.19 -9.07 3.02
C HIS A 91 -10.40 -10.03 4.20
N LYS A 92 -10.71 -11.32 3.96
CA LYS A 92 -10.80 -12.35 4.99
C LYS A 92 -9.52 -12.57 5.80
N TYR A 93 -8.37 -12.11 5.29
CA TYR A 93 -7.07 -12.21 5.98
C TYR A 93 -6.77 -10.97 6.83
N VAL A 94 -7.61 -9.93 6.78
CA VAL A 94 -7.50 -8.73 7.61
C VAL A 94 -8.32 -8.96 8.88
N GLU A 95 -7.70 -9.53 9.89
CA GLU A 95 -8.32 -9.78 11.19
C GLU A 95 -8.01 -8.65 12.17
N TRP A 96 -9.02 -8.19 12.91
CA TRP A 96 -8.83 -7.22 13.98
C TRP A 96 -8.02 -7.83 15.12
N ASN A 97 -7.06 -7.07 15.65
CA ASN A 97 -6.37 -7.49 16.87
C ASN A 97 -7.32 -7.51 18.08
N THR A 98 -6.89 -8.18 19.14
CA THR A 98 -7.71 -8.40 20.34
C THR A 98 -8.16 -7.09 21.00
N ASP A 99 -7.29 -6.07 21.02
CA ASP A 99 -7.62 -4.76 21.60
C ASP A 99 -8.77 -4.07 20.85
N MET A 100 -8.70 -4.03 19.52
CA MET A 100 -9.77 -3.44 18.68
C MET A 100 -11.07 -4.22 18.80
N LEU A 101 -11.01 -5.54 18.78
CA LEU A 101 -12.19 -6.39 18.95
C LEU A 101 -12.86 -6.15 20.31
N ASN A 102 -12.07 -6.06 21.39
CA ASN A 102 -12.57 -5.80 22.73
C ASN A 102 -13.24 -4.44 22.84
N LYS A 103 -12.65 -3.38 22.25
CA LYS A 103 -13.25 -2.05 22.23
C LYS A 103 -14.57 -2.04 21.47
N ALA A 104 -14.64 -2.70 20.31
CA ALA A 104 -15.87 -2.80 19.53
C ALA A 104 -16.97 -3.55 20.30
N VAL A 105 -16.66 -4.72 20.87
CA VAL A 105 -17.61 -5.51 21.66
C VAL A 105 -18.09 -4.75 22.89
N THR A 106 -17.20 -4.04 23.56
CA THR A 106 -17.54 -3.22 24.74
C THR A 106 -18.49 -2.09 24.34
N PHE A 107 -18.19 -1.36 23.26
CA PHE A 107 -19.05 -0.29 22.76
C PHE A 107 -20.44 -0.81 22.40
N ILE A 108 -20.54 -1.93 21.68
CA ILE A 108 -21.81 -2.56 21.32
C ILE A 108 -22.62 -2.90 22.58
N LYS A 109 -21.99 -3.53 23.58
CA LYS A 109 -22.68 -3.95 24.82
C LYS A 109 -23.16 -2.80 25.68
N GLN A 110 -22.41 -1.70 25.72
CA GLN A 110 -22.67 -0.58 26.62
C GLN A 110 -23.56 0.50 26.00
N THR A 111 -23.50 0.68 24.68
CA THR A 111 -24.10 1.83 24.00
C THR A 111 -25.26 1.45 23.08
N LEU A 112 -25.20 0.28 22.43
CA LEU A 112 -26.21 -0.12 21.45
C LEU A 112 -27.38 -0.88 22.12
N PRO A 113 -28.59 -0.82 21.53
CA PRO A 113 -29.73 -1.60 22.01
C PRO A 113 -29.44 -3.10 22.04
N LYS A 114 -30.07 -3.80 22.98
CA LYS A 114 -30.03 -5.26 23.00
C LYS A 114 -30.71 -5.81 21.74
N GLY A 115 -30.01 -6.68 21.02
CA GLY A 115 -30.53 -7.34 19.82
C GLY A 115 -29.92 -6.80 18.53
N ALA A 116 -30.65 -6.93 17.43
CA ALA A 116 -30.19 -6.48 16.12
C ALA A 116 -30.18 -4.95 16.03
N PHE A 117 -29.20 -4.41 15.30
CA PHE A 117 -29.06 -2.98 15.04
C PHE A 117 -28.60 -2.75 13.60
N VAL A 118 -28.83 -1.53 13.09
CA VAL A 118 -28.40 -1.11 11.74
C VAL A 118 -27.25 -0.13 11.89
N GLY A 119 -26.12 -0.44 11.25
CA GLY A 119 -24.96 0.45 11.15
C GLY A 119 -25.04 1.29 9.87
N ILE A 120 -24.87 2.61 9.99
CA ILE A 120 -24.84 3.52 8.84
C ILE A 120 -23.52 4.30 8.91
N HIS A 121 -22.76 4.29 7.82
CA HIS A 121 -21.56 5.13 7.67
C HIS A 121 -21.91 6.35 6.81
N LEU A 122 -22.04 7.51 7.45
CA LEU A 122 -22.30 8.79 6.77
C LEU A 122 -20.97 9.45 6.44
N ARG A 123 -20.56 9.41 5.15
CA ARG A 123 -19.38 10.13 4.64
C ARG A 123 -19.82 11.45 4.01
N ASN A 124 -20.08 12.45 4.85
CA ASN A 124 -20.62 13.76 4.45
C ASN A 124 -19.75 14.95 4.94
N GLY A 125 -18.45 14.70 5.15
CA GLY A 125 -17.49 15.76 5.48
C GLY A 125 -17.32 16.74 4.32
N ILE A 126 -16.87 17.97 4.63
CA ILE A 126 -16.63 19.02 3.62
C ILE A 126 -15.60 18.58 2.57
N ASP A 127 -14.64 17.76 2.98
CA ASP A 127 -13.65 17.12 2.12
C ASP A 127 -14.26 16.19 1.05
N TRP A 128 -15.48 15.72 1.26
CA TRP A 128 -16.22 14.88 0.33
C TRP A 128 -17.16 15.65 -0.60
N VAL A 129 -17.73 16.76 -0.12
CA VAL A 129 -18.71 17.56 -0.88
C VAL A 129 -18.04 18.51 -1.88
N CYS A 130 -16.77 18.84 -1.66
CA CYS A 130 -15.99 19.73 -2.54
C CYS A 130 -15.18 19.00 -3.64
N ILE A 131 -15.44 17.71 -3.88
CA ILE A 131 -14.93 16.93 -5.02
C ILE A 131 -15.98 16.94 -6.12
#